data_AF-A0A5D2C949-F1
#
_entry.id   AF-A0A5D2C949-F1
#
_cell.length_a   1.000
_cell.length_b   1.000
_cell.length_c   1.000
_cell.angle_alpha   90.00
_cell.angle_beta   90.00
_cell.angle_gamma   90.00
#
_symmetry.space_group_name_H-M   'P 1'
#
loop_
_entity.id
_entity.type
_entity.pdbx_description
1 polymer ?
#
loop_
_entity_poly.entity_id
_entity_poly.type
_entity_poly.pdbx_seq_one_letter_code
_entity_poly.pdbx_strand_id
1 'polypeptide(L)'
;MDLSSSSSSSSSSSSSSTSRPNNHHHHLHYTRLHYRFKPTQPVAERIARALRHPLFLLHRSDSDFFVLGATGNVYTVTLSSTPSCTCPDRTTPCKHILFVLIRALGVSVDDACLRRRTLRPCRLSRLLGTLTLPEALAGAGVRERFHQLFSQRKTQGESGGVKEIEEGTVCPVCLEEMEKGEKVAACSTCRNLIHEECLMRWKRSRGRRSANCVICRARWSSDQEKYLNLAAYIGRDDVGDGGSSLCAG
;
A
#
# COMPACT_ATOMS: atom_id res chain seq x y z
N MET A 1 -25.25 47.91 62.28
CA MET A 1 -25.48 49.19 61.61
C MET A 1 -24.12 49.68 61.17
N ASP A 2 -23.86 49.44 59.87
CA ASP A 2 -22.99 50.18 58.94
C ASP A 2 -21.51 50.46 59.28
N LEU A 3 -20.53 50.40 58.38
CA LEU A 3 -20.35 49.94 56.99
C LEU A 3 -18.82 50.16 56.72
N SER A 4 -18.17 49.21 56.03
CA SER A 4 -17.09 49.44 55.03
C SER A 4 -15.71 50.01 55.46
N SER A 5 -14.56 49.79 54.83
CA SER A 5 -14.04 48.82 53.84
C SER A 5 -12.55 49.13 53.60
N SER A 6 -11.72 48.08 53.65
CA SER A 6 -10.54 47.74 52.81
C SER A 6 -9.52 48.80 52.31
N SER A 7 -8.31 48.68 52.89
CA SER A 7 -7.01 48.30 52.26
C SER A 7 -6.33 49.08 51.12
N SER A 8 -5.00 49.13 51.30
CA SER A 8 -3.88 48.90 50.35
C SER A 8 -3.10 50.09 49.77
N SER A 9 -1.80 49.99 50.05
CA SER A 9 -0.65 50.80 49.70
C SER A 9 0.17 50.16 48.58
N SER A 10 0.71 50.96 47.66
CA SER A 10 2.07 50.78 47.09
C SER A 10 2.41 51.87 46.06
N SER A 11 3.36 52.72 46.45
CA SER A 11 4.32 53.48 45.62
C SER A 11 5.40 52.51 45.08
N SER A 12 6.21 52.74 44.05
CA SER A 12 6.60 53.93 43.27
C SER A 12 7.46 53.44 42.09
N SER A 13 7.33 54.11 40.95
CA SER A 13 8.23 54.05 39.79
C SER A 13 9.31 55.13 39.90
N SER A 14 10.53 54.88 39.41
CA SER A 14 11.17 55.67 38.35
C SER A 14 12.65 55.32 38.12
N SER A 15 12.97 55.38 36.84
CA SER A 15 14.21 55.12 36.10
C SER A 15 15.24 56.27 36.15
N SER A 16 16.51 55.98 35.81
CA SER A 16 17.33 56.79 34.87
C SER A 16 18.68 56.13 34.54
N SER A 17 19.26 56.59 33.43
CA SER A 17 20.05 55.90 32.41
C SER A 17 21.51 56.37 32.24
N THR A 18 22.21 55.78 31.24
CA THR A 18 23.46 56.18 30.50
C THR A 18 24.72 55.37 30.89
N SER A 19 25.62 54.86 30.02
CA SER A 19 26.05 55.19 28.64
C SER A 19 26.74 53.98 27.95
N ARG A 20 26.79 53.94 26.61
CA ARG A 20 27.59 52.99 25.78
C ARG A 20 29.03 53.50 25.52
N PRO A 21 29.95 52.61 25.08
CA PRO A 21 30.53 52.82 23.75
C PRO A 21 30.58 51.55 22.87
N ASN A 22 30.92 51.82 21.61
CA ASN A 22 30.76 51.04 20.39
C ASN A 22 32.02 50.21 20.07
N ASN A 23 31.88 48.98 19.57
CA ASN A 23 32.90 48.43 18.67
C ASN A 23 32.32 47.36 17.72
N HIS A 24 32.28 47.71 16.44
CA HIS A 24 31.93 46.83 15.33
C HIS A 24 33.20 46.12 14.85
N HIS A 25 33.20 44.78 14.82
CA HIS A 25 34.04 44.05 13.88
C HIS A 25 33.24 42.92 13.24
N HIS A 26 33.15 43.02 11.91
CA HIS A 26 32.55 42.09 10.98
C HIS A 26 33.15 40.68 11.12
N HIS A 27 32.30 39.68 11.30
CA HIS A 27 32.59 38.33 10.83
C HIS A 27 31.35 37.78 10.11
N LEU A 28 31.32 38.02 8.79
CA LEU A 28 30.46 37.32 7.85
C LEU A 28 30.88 35.84 7.88
N HIS A 29 30.00 34.93 8.28
CA HIS A 29 30.03 33.55 7.79
C HIS A 29 28.66 32.87 7.93
N TYR A 30 28.03 32.71 6.77
CA TYR A 30 27.48 31.44 6.30
C TYR A 30 26.21 30.86 6.95
N THR A 31 25.10 31.09 6.24
CA THR A 31 24.14 30.07 5.79
C THR A 31 23.12 29.43 6.74
N ARG A 32 21.96 29.24 6.11
CA ARG A 32 21.00 28.13 6.29
C ARG A 32 20.05 28.25 7.47
N LEU A 33 18.99 29.02 7.21
CA LEU A 33 17.63 28.69 7.64
C LEU A 33 17.23 27.30 7.08
N HIS A 34 17.82 26.24 7.63
CA HIS A 34 17.28 24.89 7.54
C HIS A 34 16.13 24.80 8.54
N TYR A 35 14.99 25.37 8.17
CA TYR A 35 13.72 24.94 8.74
C TYR A 35 13.53 23.48 8.29
N ARG A 36 14.09 22.56 9.08
CA ARG A 36 13.87 21.12 8.98
C ARG A 36 12.36 20.91 9.16
N PHE A 37 11.64 20.89 8.05
CA PHE A 37 10.27 20.39 7.96
C PHE A 37 10.29 18.96 8.52
N LYS A 38 9.94 18.81 9.80
CA LYS A 38 9.62 17.50 10.38
C LYS A 38 8.36 17.03 9.66
N PRO A 39 8.42 15.93 8.88
CA PRO A 39 7.21 15.35 8.32
C PRO A 39 6.28 15.00 9.49
N THR A 40 4.97 15.16 9.32
CA THR A 40 4.03 14.53 10.26
C THR A 40 4.41 13.05 10.34
N GLN A 41 4.70 12.56 11.55
CA GLN A 41 5.18 11.20 11.85
C GLN A 41 4.55 10.09 10.97
N PRO A 42 3.24 10.14 10.64
CA PRO A 42 2.61 9.11 9.81
C PRO A 42 3.12 9.01 8.35
N VAL A 43 3.51 10.11 7.69
CA VAL A 43 3.92 10.04 6.27
C VAL A 43 5.38 9.58 6.15
N ALA A 44 6.25 10.02 7.05
CA ALA A 44 7.65 9.57 7.08
C ALA A 44 7.77 8.05 7.25
N GLU A 45 6.98 7.46 8.14
CA GLU A 45 6.95 6.00 8.32
C GLU A 45 6.50 5.26 7.07
N ARG A 46 5.53 5.80 6.33
CA ARG A 46 5.05 5.20 5.08
C ARG A 46 6.11 5.26 3.98
N ILE A 47 6.83 6.38 3.89
CA ILE A 47 7.99 6.53 2.99
C ILE A 47 9.07 5.50 3.37
N ALA A 48 9.41 5.39 4.66
CA ALA A 48 10.39 4.42 5.13
C ALA A 48 9.97 2.97 4.79
N ARG A 49 8.69 2.63 4.92
CA ARG A 49 8.16 1.32 4.52
C ARG A 49 8.22 1.08 3.01
N ALA A 50 7.99 2.11 2.20
CA ALA A 50 8.09 2.00 0.74
C ALA A 50 9.53 1.75 0.26
N LEU A 51 10.51 2.27 1.01
CA LEU A 51 11.94 2.10 0.74
C LEU A 51 12.49 0.76 1.26
N ARG A 52 12.10 0.36 2.47
CA ARG A 52 12.71 -0.78 3.18
C ARG A 52 12.03 -2.12 2.93
N HIS A 53 10.72 -2.13 2.67
CA HIS A 53 10.02 -3.40 2.46
C HIS A 53 10.36 -3.98 1.07
N PRO A 54 10.35 -5.32 0.94
CA PRO A 54 10.55 -5.99 -0.34
C PRO A 54 9.30 -5.81 -1.20
N LEU A 55 9.25 -4.66 -1.89
CA LEU A 55 8.22 -4.30 -2.86
C LEU A 55 8.88 -4.30 -4.23
N PHE A 56 8.18 -4.85 -5.21
CA PHE A 56 8.65 -4.96 -6.58
C PHE A 56 7.52 -4.69 -7.58
N LEU A 57 7.86 -4.15 -8.74
CA LEU A 57 6.93 -3.92 -9.83
C LEU A 57 6.96 -5.13 -10.77
N LEU A 58 5.79 -5.71 -11.02
CA LEU A 58 5.64 -6.85 -11.90
C LEU A 58 5.42 -6.40 -13.34
N HIS A 59 4.51 -5.44 -13.50
CA HIS A 59 4.06 -4.94 -14.79
C HIS A 59 3.56 -3.50 -14.65
N ARG A 60 3.60 -2.78 -15.76
CA ARG A 60 3.01 -1.45 -15.92
C ARG A 60 2.20 -1.44 -17.21
N SER A 61 0.96 -0.98 -17.12
CA SER A 61 0.07 -0.74 -18.25
C SER A 61 -0.44 0.68 -18.15
N ASP A 62 0.11 1.60 -18.95
CA ASP A 62 -0.22 3.03 -18.93
C ASP A 62 -0.10 3.67 -17.53
N SER A 63 -1.25 3.85 -16.87
CA SER A 63 -1.40 4.43 -15.53
C SER A 63 -1.50 3.39 -14.40
N ASP A 64 -1.60 2.11 -14.73
CA ASP A 64 -1.70 1.01 -13.78
C ASP A 64 -0.35 0.34 -13.54
N PHE A 65 -0.03 0.15 -12.26
CA PHE A 65 1.21 -0.44 -11.77
C PHE A 65 0.87 -1.64 -10.90
N PHE A 66 1.34 -2.82 -11.30
CA PHE A 66 1.10 -4.07 -10.59
C PHE A 66 2.26 -4.33 -9.63
N VAL A 67 2.03 -4.11 -8.34
CA VAL A 67 3.03 -4.12 -7.28
C VAL A 67 2.94 -5.40 -6.47
N LEU A 68 4.04 -6.15 -6.41
CA LEU A 68 4.23 -7.27 -5.50
C LEU A 68 4.49 -6.76 -4.09
N GLY A 69 3.63 -7.13 -3.15
CA GLY A 69 3.78 -6.86 -1.73
C GLY A 69 4.67 -7.86 -1.01
N ALA A 70 5.12 -7.50 0.20
CA ALA A 70 6.01 -8.34 1.02
C ALA A 70 5.45 -9.73 1.38
N THR A 71 4.13 -9.92 1.34
CA THR A 71 3.46 -11.21 1.60
C THR A 71 3.18 -12.00 0.31
N GLY A 72 3.74 -11.56 -0.83
CA GLY A 72 3.49 -12.12 -2.15
C GLY A 72 2.16 -11.72 -2.80
N ASN A 73 1.32 -10.93 -2.12
CA ASN A 73 0.08 -10.42 -2.72
C ASN A 73 0.39 -9.35 -3.76
N VAL A 74 -0.31 -9.39 -4.89
CA VAL A 74 -0.23 -8.37 -5.93
C VAL A 74 -1.31 -7.31 -5.68
N TYR A 75 -0.88 -6.05 -5.66
CA TYR A 75 -1.73 -4.88 -5.52
C TYR A 75 -1.62 -4.01 -6.77
N THR A 76 -2.73 -3.44 -7.22
CA THR A 76 -2.74 -2.50 -8.34
C THR A 76 -2.71 -1.09 -7.77
N VAL A 77 -1.77 -0.29 -8.26
CA VAL A 77 -1.70 1.16 -8.02
C VAL A 77 -2.07 1.86 -9.31
N THR A 78 -3.08 2.71 -9.28
CA THR A 78 -3.51 3.50 -10.43
C THR A 78 -3.13 4.95 -10.22
N LEU A 79 -2.27 5.49 -11.07
CA LEU A 79 -1.89 6.89 -11.05
C LEU A 79 -2.92 7.73 -11.80
N SER A 80 -3.59 8.60 -11.06
CA SER A 80 -4.53 9.60 -11.57
C SER A 80 -4.37 10.90 -10.78
N SER A 81 -5.24 11.88 -11.01
CA SER A 81 -5.30 13.09 -10.18
C SER A 81 -5.46 12.77 -8.69
N THR A 82 -6.08 11.62 -8.36
CA THR A 82 -6.21 11.06 -7.01
C THR A 82 -5.71 9.62 -7.02
N PRO A 83 -4.40 9.38 -6.82
CA PRO A 83 -3.82 8.04 -6.89
C PRO A 83 -4.51 7.06 -5.95
N SER A 84 -4.77 5.86 -6.44
CA SER A 84 -5.46 4.81 -5.70
C SER A 84 -4.64 3.53 -5.63
N CYS A 85 -4.93 2.68 -4.65
CA CYS A 85 -4.30 1.37 -4.51
C CYS A 85 -5.30 0.36 -3.96
N THR A 86 -5.27 -0.86 -4.46
CA THR A 86 -6.17 -1.94 -4.03
C THR A 86 -5.78 -2.57 -2.68
N CYS A 87 -4.68 -2.13 -2.07
CA CYS A 87 -4.20 -2.67 -0.80
C CYS A 87 -5.15 -2.35 0.38
N PRO A 88 -5.08 -3.10 1.50
CA PRO A 88 -5.98 -2.87 2.64
C PRO A 88 -5.72 -1.58 3.42
N ASP A 89 -4.60 -0.87 3.16
CA ASP A 89 -4.32 0.43 3.79
C ASP A 89 -5.22 1.51 3.18
N ARG A 90 -6.14 2.04 3.99
CA ARG A 90 -7.10 3.09 3.61
C ARG A 90 -6.48 4.49 3.60
N THR A 91 -5.20 4.61 3.95
CA THR A 91 -4.50 5.90 3.97
C THR A 91 -3.87 6.18 2.61
N THR A 92 -4.15 7.36 2.06
CA THR A 92 -3.52 7.83 0.81
C THR A 92 -2.52 8.96 1.08
N PRO A 93 -1.29 8.89 0.56
CA PRO A 93 -0.71 7.76 -0.17
C PRO A 93 -0.27 6.61 0.75
N CYS A 94 -0.58 5.38 0.35
CA CYS A 94 -0.10 4.18 1.04
C CYS A 94 1.34 3.87 0.62
N LYS A 95 1.99 2.90 1.29
CA LYS A 95 3.38 2.50 0.95
C LYS A 95 3.55 2.04 -0.52
N HIS A 96 2.51 1.47 -1.15
CA HIS A 96 2.60 1.00 -2.53
C HIS A 96 2.55 2.17 -3.53
N ILE A 97 1.73 3.20 -3.27
CA ILE A 97 1.72 4.43 -4.06
C ILE A 97 3.09 5.11 -3.94
N LEU A 98 3.61 5.20 -2.73
CA LEU A 98 4.94 5.78 -2.48
C LEU A 98 6.06 4.96 -3.14
N PHE A 99 5.96 3.64 -3.15
CA PHE A 99 6.89 2.76 -3.88
C PHE A 99 6.90 3.08 -5.37
N VAL A 100 5.73 3.20 -6.00
CA VAL A 100 5.63 3.55 -7.43
C VAL A 100 6.26 4.91 -7.69
N LEU A 101 5.93 5.93 -6.89
CA LEU A 101 6.47 7.28 -7.09
C LEU A 101 8.00 7.30 -6.90
N ILE A 102 8.51 6.74 -5.80
CA ILE A 102 9.93 6.84 -5.46
C ILE A 102 10.79 5.85 -6.24
N ARG A 103 10.48 4.56 -6.16
CA ARG A 103 11.33 3.50 -6.70
C ARG A 103 11.04 3.21 -8.17
N ALA A 104 9.78 3.18 -8.60
CA ALA A 104 9.47 2.87 -10.00
C ALA A 104 9.62 4.08 -10.93
N LEU A 105 9.33 5.30 -10.46
CA LEU A 105 9.35 6.54 -11.26
C LEU A 105 10.43 7.55 -10.84
N GLY A 106 11.28 7.21 -9.85
CA GLY A 106 12.45 8.03 -9.49
C GLY A 106 12.12 9.38 -8.82
N VAL A 107 10.95 9.54 -8.21
CA VAL A 107 10.62 10.77 -7.47
C VAL A 107 11.45 10.85 -6.20
N SER A 108 12.15 11.97 -6.01
CA SER A 108 12.93 12.23 -4.78
C SER A 108 12.05 12.15 -3.52
N VAL A 109 12.59 11.54 -2.46
CA VAL A 109 11.94 11.40 -1.14
C VAL A 109 11.60 12.76 -0.49
N ASP A 110 12.28 13.82 -0.90
CA ASP A 110 12.05 15.18 -0.40
C ASP A 110 10.91 15.90 -1.15
N ASP A 111 10.48 15.38 -2.31
CA ASP A 111 9.45 16.00 -3.14
C ASP A 111 8.11 16.12 -2.38
N ALA A 112 7.55 17.32 -2.39
CA ALA A 112 6.29 17.61 -1.72
C ALA A 112 5.10 16.82 -2.27
N CYS A 113 5.16 16.31 -3.51
CA CYS A 113 4.07 15.52 -4.07
C CYS A 113 3.82 14.21 -3.30
N LEU A 114 4.83 13.64 -2.64
CA LEU A 114 4.70 12.42 -1.84
C LEU A 114 3.82 12.61 -0.60
N ARG A 115 3.61 13.86 -0.17
CA ARG A 115 2.76 14.21 0.97
C ARG A 115 1.34 14.60 0.56
N ARG A 116 1.08 14.73 -0.74
CA ARG A 116 -0.22 15.17 -1.28
C ARG A 116 -1.08 13.96 -1.58
N ARG A 117 -2.38 14.10 -1.33
CA ARG A 117 -3.39 13.12 -1.77
C ARG A 117 -3.73 13.24 -3.25
N THR A 118 -3.43 14.40 -3.84
CA THR A 118 -3.75 14.72 -5.22
C THR A 118 -2.50 15.13 -5.99
N LEU A 119 -2.49 14.78 -7.27
CA LEU A 119 -1.47 15.17 -8.23
C LEU A 119 -2.04 16.22 -9.17
N ARG A 120 -1.25 17.25 -9.48
CA ARG A 120 -1.61 18.23 -10.51
C ARG A 120 -1.58 17.55 -11.88
N PRO A 121 -2.48 17.88 -12.83
CA PRO A 121 -2.53 17.24 -14.14
C PRO A 121 -1.19 17.26 -14.90
N CYS A 122 -0.48 18.40 -14.89
CA CYS A 122 0.85 18.52 -15.51
C CYS A 122 1.89 17.59 -14.87
N ARG A 123 1.84 17.42 -13.54
CA ARG A 123 2.74 16.51 -12.82
C ARG A 123 2.39 15.06 -13.11
N LEU A 124 1.09 14.73 -13.17
CA LEU A 124 0.61 13.39 -13.51
C LEU A 124 1.08 13.00 -14.92
N SER A 125 0.87 13.86 -15.92
CA SER A 125 1.32 13.62 -17.30
C SER A 125 2.82 13.35 -17.36
N ARG A 126 3.64 14.15 -16.65
CA ARG A 126 5.09 13.92 -16.57
C ARG A 126 5.45 12.57 -15.92
N LEU A 127 4.75 12.18 -14.85
CA LEU A 127 4.97 10.89 -14.18
C LEU A 127 4.60 9.72 -15.10
N LEU A 128 3.48 9.82 -15.82
CA LEU A 128 3.04 8.78 -16.77
C LEU A 128 3.95 8.69 -18.00
N GLY A 129 4.63 9.78 -18.38
CA GLY A 129 5.67 9.77 -19.43
C GLY A 129 7.05 9.31 -18.94
N THR A 130 7.26 9.14 -17.64
CA THR A 130 8.56 8.71 -17.08
C THR A 130 8.75 7.21 -17.31
N LEU A 131 9.96 6.79 -17.72
CA LEU A 131 10.30 5.37 -17.85
C LEU A 131 10.37 4.69 -16.48
N THR A 132 10.01 3.41 -16.44
CA THR A 132 10.11 2.61 -15.22
C THR A 132 11.57 2.29 -14.93
N LEU A 133 12.02 2.55 -13.71
CA LEU A 133 13.36 2.18 -13.25
C LEU A 133 13.54 0.66 -13.13
N PRO A 134 14.60 0.06 -13.71
CA PRO A 134 14.84 -1.39 -13.67
C PRO A 134 14.95 -1.97 -12.27
N GLU A 135 15.50 -1.21 -11.31
CA GLU A 135 15.74 -1.62 -9.92
C GLU A 135 14.44 -1.80 -9.12
N ALA A 136 13.34 -1.28 -9.63
CA ALA A 136 12.02 -1.50 -9.05
C ALA A 136 11.37 -2.79 -9.56
N LEU A 137 11.83 -3.37 -10.68
CA LEU A 137 11.21 -4.54 -11.27
C LEU A 137 11.48 -5.80 -10.43
N ALA A 138 10.49 -6.70 -10.37
CA ALA A 138 10.71 -8.04 -9.84
C ALA A 138 11.57 -8.86 -10.81
N GLY A 139 12.20 -9.93 -10.30
CA GLY A 139 12.92 -10.89 -11.13
C GLY A 139 12.06 -11.46 -12.27
N ALA A 140 12.70 -11.79 -13.39
CA ALA A 140 12.03 -12.18 -14.63
C ALA A 140 11.04 -13.34 -14.45
N GLY A 141 11.41 -14.37 -13.68
CA GLY A 141 10.55 -15.54 -13.44
C GLY A 141 9.25 -15.19 -12.72
N VAL A 142 9.28 -14.31 -11.71
CA VAL A 142 8.06 -13.90 -10.99
C VAL A 142 7.16 -13.07 -11.90
N ARG A 143 7.74 -12.23 -12.76
CA ARG A 143 7.00 -11.43 -13.74
C ARG A 143 6.33 -12.30 -14.79
N GLU A 144 7.03 -13.29 -15.32
CA GLU A 144 6.47 -14.24 -16.27
C GLU A 144 5.28 -15.00 -15.67
N ARG A 145 5.43 -15.50 -14.43
CA ARG A 145 4.33 -16.16 -13.70
C ARG A 145 3.16 -15.22 -13.46
N PHE A 146 3.41 -13.95 -13.13
CA PHE A 146 2.35 -12.94 -13.04
C PHE A 146 1.59 -12.84 -14.35
N HIS A 147 2.27 -12.69 -15.49
CA HIS A 147 1.63 -12.57 -16.81
C HIS A 147 0.79 -13.80 -17.18
N GLN A 148 1.30 -15.01 -16.92
CA GLN A 148 0.55 -16.25 -17.16
C GLN A 148 -0.77 -16.28 -16.38
N LEU A 149 -0.72 -16.02 -15.07
CA LEU A 149 -1.90 -16.05 -14.20
C LEU A 149 -2.86 -14.87 -14.45
N PHE A 150 -2.32 -13.70 -14.78
CA PHE A 150 -3.11 -12.51 -15.08
C PHE A 150 -3.92 -12.70 -16.37
N SER A 151 -3.32 -13.28 -17.41
CA SER A 151 -4.01 -13.61 -18.66
C SER A 151 -5.12 -14.64 -18.44
N GLN A 152 -4.87 -15.71 -17.66
CA GLN A 152 -5.88 -16.71 -17.31
C GLN A 152 -7.08 -16.11 -16.57
N ARG A 153 -6.85 -15.16 -15.65
CA ARG A 153 -7.95 -14.45 -14.97
C ARG A 153 -8.70 -13.51 -15.90
N LYS A 154 -8.04 -12.89 -16.87
CA LYS A 154 -8.72 -12.02 -17.86
C LYS A 154 -9.68 -12.84 -18.72
N THR A 155 -9.27 -14.02 -19.15
CA THR A 155 -10.14 -14.94 -19.92
C THR A 155 -11.27 -15.55 -19.08
N GLN A 156 -11.05 -15.81 -17.79
CA GLN A 156 -12.10 -16.28 -16.88
C GLN A 156 -13.01 -15.15 -16.34
N GLY A 157 -12.60 -13.89 -16.46
CA GLY A 157 -13.38 -12.72 -16.02
C GLY A 157 -14.53 -12.36 -16.96
N GLU A 158 -14.44 -12.76 -18.24
CA GLU A 158 -15.51 -12.62 -19.25
C GLU A 158 -16.39 -13.88 -19.35
N SER A 159 -15.95 -14.98 -18.74
CA SER A 159 -16.71 -16.23 -18.59
C SER A 159 -16.62 -16.65 -17.14
N GLY A 160 -17.35 -15.95 -16.27
CA GLY A 160 -17.39 -16.22 -14.83
C GLY A 160 -17.50 -17.72 -14.61
N GLY A 161 -16.41 -18.32 -14.13
CA GLY A 161 -16.21 -19.76 -14.15
C GLY A 161 -17.38 -20.47 -13.50
N VAL A 162 -18.26 -21.02 -14.33
CA VAL A 162 -19.15 -22.10 -13.96
C VAL A 162 -18.22 -23.23 -13.60
N LYS A 163 -17.88 -23.35 -12.30
CA LYS A 163 -17.36 -24.61 -11.79
C LYS A 163 -18.42 -25.62 -12.18
N GLU A 164 -18.06 -26.62 -12.97
CA GLU A 164 -19.01 -27.65 -13.41
C GLU A 164 -19.70 -28.21 -12.17
N ILE A 165 -20.98 -27.85 -12.02
CA ILE A 165 -21.84 -28.41 -10.99
C ILE A 165 -22.20 -29.80 -11.52
N GLU A 166 -21.71 -30.84 -10.85
CA GLU A 166 -22.14 -32.20 -11.11
C GLU A 166 -23.63 -32.32 -10.78
N GLU A 167 -24.37 -33.02 -11.64
CA GLU A 167 -25.81 -33.23 -11.53
C GLU A 167 -26.11 -33.91 -10.17
N GLY A 168 -26.92 -33.27 -9.32
CA GLY A 168 -27.23 -33.74 -7.97
C GLY A 168 -26.32 -33.21 -6.86
N THR A 169 -25.48 -32.19 -7.11
CA THR A 169 -24.71 -31.56 -6.02
C THR A 169 -25.64 -30.74 -5.11
N VAL A 170 -25.68 -31.07 -3.81
CA VAL A 170 -26.54 -30.38 -2.83
C VAL A 170 -25.75 -29.36 -2.00
N CYS A 171 -26.33 -28.18 -1.78
CA CYS A 171 -25.78 -27.18 -0.88
C CYS A 171 -25.89 -27.64 0.59
N PRO A 172 -24.80 -27.87 1.34
CA PRO A 172 -24.88 -28.28 2.75
C PRO A 172 -25.42 -27.21 3.71
N VAL A 173 -25.76 -26.02 3.21
CA VAL A 173 -26.28 -24.92 4.03
C VAL A 173 -27.80 -24.79 3.91
N CYS A 174 -28.35 -24.79 2.70
CA CYS A 174 -29.81 -24.74 2.47
C CYS A 174 -30.43 -26.10 2.13
N LEU A 175 -29.61 -27.12 1.86
CA LEU A 175 -30.02 -28.46 1.46
C LEU A 175 -30.77 -28.51 0.12
N GLU A 176 -30.64 -27.47 -0.69
CA GLU A 176 -31.19 -27.41 -2.05
C GLU A 176 -30.15 -27.90 -3.07
N GLU A 177 -30.63 -28.51 -4.15
CA GLU A 177 -29.82 -28.94 -5.29
C GLU A 177 -29.28 -27.72 -6.03
N MET A 178 -28.03 -27.82 -6.49
CA MET A 178 -27.37 -26.78 -7.28
C MET A 178 -27.61 -27.02 -8.76
N GLU A 179 -28.01 -25.98 -9.49
CA GLU A 179 -28.24 -26.05 -10.94
C GLU A 179 -27.10 -25.39 -11.74
N LYS A 180 -26.89 -25.86 -12.98
CA LYS A 180 -25.91 -25.24 -13.90
C LYS A 180 -26.24 -23.76 -14.14
N GLY A 181 -25.33 -22.89 -13.73
CA GLY A 181 -25.48 -21.43 -13.87
C GLY A 181 -25.64 -20.70 -12.54
N GLU A 182 -25.85 -21.42 -11.45
CA GLU A 182 -25.89 -20.83 -10.12
C GLU A 182 -24.49 -20.46 -9.62
N LYS A 183 -24.41 -19.36 -8.85
CA LYS A 183 -23.14 -18.89 -8.29
C LYS A 183 -22.76 -19.75 -7.09
N VAL A 184 -21.69 -20.51 -7.24
CA VAL A 184 -21.18 -21.42 -6.20
C VAL A 184 -19.76 -21.07 -5.77
N ALA A 185 -19.49 -21.22 -4.47
CA ALA A 185 -18.17 -21.16 -3.89
C ALA A 185 -17.69 -22.58 -3.53
N ALA A 186 -16.41 -22.88 -3.77
CA ALA A 186 -15.83 -24.20 -3.48
C ALA A 186 -14.80 -24.08 -2.36
N CYS A 187 -14.84 -25.00 -1.39
CA CYS A 187 -13.81 -25.03 -0.35
C CYS A 187 -12.45 -25.38 -0.95
N SER A 188 -11.39 -24.63 -0.61
CA SER A 188 -10.03 -24.92 -1.10
C SER A 188 -9.46 -26.26 -0.61
N THR A 189 -9.97 -26.80 0.50
CA THR A 189 -9.49 -28.07 1.08
C THR A 189 -10.34 -29.26 0.62
N CYS A 190 -11.63 -29.27 0.95
CA CYS A 190 -12.50 -30.42 0.65
C CYS A 190 -13.26 -30.30 -0.67
N ARG A 191 -13.08 -29.20 -1.41
CA ARG A 191 -13.75 -28.90 -2.70
C ARG A 191 -15.28 -28.86 -2.67
N ASN A 192 -15.91 -29.04 -1.51
CA ASN A 192 -17.36 -28.98 -1.38
C ASN A 192 -17.90 -27.62 -1.86
N LEU A 193 -18.94 -27.69 -2.69
CA LEU A 193 -19.65 -26.52 -3.19
C LEU A 193 -20.66 -26.02 -2.16
N ILE A 194 -20.88 -24.71 -2.16
CA ILE A 194 -21.96 -24.02 -1.43
C ILE A 194 -22.44 -22.87 -2.29
N HIS A 195 -23.72 -22.51 -2.23
CA HIS A 195 -24.19 -21.29 -2.88
C HIS A 195 -23.39 -20.08 -2.37
N GLU A 196 -23.05 -19.15 -3.26
CA GLU A 196 -22.33 -17.94 -2.91
C GLU A 196 -23.12 -17.14 -1.85
N GLU A 197 -24.44 -17.05 -2.01
CA GLU A 197 -25.32 -16.40 -1.04
C GLU A 197 -25.35 -17.10 0.33
N CYS A 198 -25.34 -18.42 0.36
CA CYS A 198 -25.23 -19.22 1.58
C CYS A 198 -23.90 -18.98 2.29
N LEU A 199 -22.78 -18.93 1.54
CA LEU A 199 -21.47 -18.55 2.08
C LEU A 199 -21.49 -17.12 2.64
N MET A 200 -22.12 -16.17 1.95
CA MET A 200 -22.19 -14.80 2.42
C MET A 200 -23.01 -14.67 3.71
N ARG A 201 -24.17 -15.34 3.80
CA ARG A 201 -24.96 -15.41 5.06
C ARG A 201 -24.12 -16.03 6.19
N TRP A 202 -23.40 -17.11 5.90
CA TRP A 202 -22.49 -17.77 6.84
C TRP A 202 -21.34 -16.86 7.30
N LYS A 203 -20.73 -16.09 6.39
CA LYS A 203 -19.69 -15.09 6.74
C LYS A 203 -20.26 -14.00 7.64
N ARG A 204 -21.46 -13.50 7.36
CA ARG A 204 -22.10 -12.43 8.18
C ARG A 204 -22.43 -12.90 9.60
N SER A 205 -22.92 -14.13 9.77
CA SER A 205 -23.27 -14.65 11.11
C SER A 205 -22.06 -14.80 12.04
N ARG A 206 -20.84 -14.90 11.48
CA ARG A 206 -19.58 -15.05 12.23
C ARG A 206 -18.96 -13.72 12.67
N GLY A 207 -19.53 -12.58 12.26
CA GLY A 207 -19.04 -11.25 12.62
C GLY A 207 -17.59 -11.01 12.16
N ARG A 208 -16.68 -10.68 13.09
CA ARG A 208 -15.25 -10.48 12.80
C ARG A 208 -14.42 -11.77 12.70
N ARG A 209 -15.00 -12.94 12.97
CA ARG A 209 -14.26 -14.22 12.93
C ARG A 209 -14.19 -14.73 11.50
N SER A 210 -13.08 -15.40 11.15
CA SER A 210 -12.97 -16.07 9.85
C SER A 210 -14.06 -17.12 9.70
N ALA A 211 -14.66 -17.19 8.52
CA ALA A 211 -15.57 -18.28 8.17
C ALA A 211 -14.77 -19.58 7.99
N ASN A 212 -15.33 -20.69 8.45
CA ASN A 212 -14.78 -22.03 8.30
C ASN A 212 -15.75 -22.86 7.44
N CYS A 213 -15.23 -23.80 6.66
CA CYS A 213 -16.00 -24.77 5.90
C CYS A 213 -16.92 -25.56 6.84
N VAL A 214 -18.19 -25.67 6.48
CA VAL A 214 -19.17 -26.44 7.26
C VAL A 214 -18.86 -27.94 7.26
N ILE A 215 -18.17 -28.42 6.22
CA ILE A 215 -17.78 -29.83 6.07
C ILE A 215 -16.44 -30.09 6.76
N CYS A 216 -15.34 -29.50 6.26
CA CYS A 216 -13.99 -29.84 6.72
C CYS A 216 -13.40 -28.87 7.76
N ARG A 217 -14.13 -27.82 8.16
CA ARG A 217 -13.67 -26.76 9.10
C ARG A 217 -12.44 -25.95 8.66
N ALA A 218 -11.89 -26.20 7.48
CA ALA A 218 -10.84 -25.37 6.89
C ALA A 218 -11.30 -23.91 6.76
N ARG A 219 -10.38 -22.96 6.90
CA ARG A 219 -10.74 -21.53 6.82
C ARG A 219 -11.12 -21.19 5.38
N TRP A 220 -12.29 -20.60 5.19
CA TRP A 220 -12.63 -19.93 3.94
C TRP A 220 -11.71 -18.73 3.82
N SER A 221 -10.86 -18.75 2.80
CA SER A 221 -9.92 -17.67 2.54
C SER A 221 -10.66 -16.46 1.99
N SER A 222 -11.13 -15.58 2.88
CA SER A 222 -11.76 -14.31 2.51
C SER A 222 -10.85 -13.40 1.70
N ASP A 223 -9.53 -13.55 1.87
CA ASP A 223 -8.52 -12.64 1.31
C ASP A 223 -7.66 -13.26 0.19
N GLN A 224 -7.63 -14.59 0.02
CA GLN A 224 -6.83 -15.24 -1.02
C GLN A 224 -7.49 -15.21 -2.41
N GLU A 225 -8.81 -15.01 -2.48
CA GLU A 225 -9.51 -14.84 -3.77
C GLU A 225 -9.42 -13.40 -4.27
N LYS A 226 -9.35 -12.42 -3.35
CA LYS A 226 -9.37 -10.99 -3.68
C LYS A 226 -8.12 -10.52 -4.42
N TYR A 227 -6.96 -11.09 -4.10
CA TYR A 227 -5.68 -10.70 -4.70
C TYR A 227 -5.01 -11.89 -5.37
N LEU A 228 -4.33 -11.64 -6.48
CA LEU A 228 -3.39 -12.62 -7.01
C LEU A 228 -2.24 -12.76 -6.00
N ASN A 229 -1.90 -13.97 -5.58
CA ASN A 229 -0.79 -14.23 -4.67
C ASN A 229 0.31 -15.02 -5.38
N LEU A 230 1.54 -14.51 -5.30
CA LEU A 230 2.73 -15.08 -5.92
C LEU A 230 3.74 -15.57 -4.88
N ALA A 231 3.37 -15.73 -3.60
CA ALA A 231 4.28 -16.13 -2.53
C ALA A 231 4.99 -17.46 -2.82
N ALA A 232 4.30 -18.41 -3.46
CA ALA A 232 4.86 -19.70 -3.84
C ALA A 232 5.97 -19.62 -4.90
N TYR A 233 6.10 -18.49 -5.61
CA TYR A 233 7.04 -18.29 -6.71
C TYR A 233 8.15 -17.31 -6.37
N ILE A 234 8.17 -16.76 -5.16
CA ILE A 234 9.26 -15.93 -4.67
C ILE A 234 10.38 -16.86 -4.18
N GLY A 235 11.28 -17.24 -5.09
CA GLY A 235 12.50 -17.99 -4.76
C GLY A 235 13.53 -17.11 -4.06
N ARG A 236 14.34 -17.69 -3.18
CA ARG A 236 15.38 -17.00 -2.38
C ARG A 236 16.69 -16.80 -3.15
N ASP A 237 16.67 -16.66 -4.47
CA ASP A 237 17.92 -16.62 -5.25
C ASP A 237 17.90 -15.47 -6.25
N ASP A 238 18.29 -14.30 -5.75
CA ASP A 238 18.86 -13.20 -6.54
C ASP A 238 19.99 -12.59 -5.69
N VAL A 239 20.90 -13.46 -5.23
CA VAL A 239 22.22 -13.05 -4.72
C VAL A 239 23.13 -13.07 -5.95
N GLY A 240 23.32 -11.90 -6.55
CA GLY A 240 24.35 -11.69 -7.55
C GLY A 240 25.72 -11.83 -6.91
N ASP A 241 26.27 -13.04 -6.95
CA ASP A 241 27.69 -13.31 -6.71
C ASP A 241 28.48 -12.78 -7.92
N GLY A 242 28.92 -11.53 -7.83
CA GLY A 242 29.93 -10.96 -8.72
C GLY A 242 31.31 -11.51 -8.37
N GLY A 243 31.48 -12.81 -8.55
CA GLY A 243 32.72 -13.55 -8.39
C GLY A 243 33.75 -13.08 -9.41
N SER A 244 34.85 -12.56 -8.87
CA SER A 244 36.05 -12.11 -9.55
C SER A 244 36.68 -13.25 -10.34
N SER A 245 36.98 -13.04 -11.63
CA SER A 245 37.82 -13.95 -12.41
C SER A 245 38.75 -13.17 -13.35
N LEU A 246 40.01 -13.11 -12.92
CA LEU A 246 41.24 -13.34 -13.69
C LEU A 246 41.44 -12.58 -15.02
N CYS A 247 42.35 -11.60 -14.99
CA CYS A 247 43.29 -11.36 -16.10
C CYS A 247 44.71 -11.73 -15.65
N ALA A 248 45.16 -12.90 -16.09
CA ALA A 248 46.57 -13.26 -16.19
C ALA A 248 46.78 -13.80 -17.61
N GLY A 249 47.63 -13.13 -18.37
CA GLY A 249 47.95 -13.41 -19.76
C GLY A 249 48.78 -12.27 -20.32
#